data_AF-A0A505DI18-F1
#
_entry.id   AF-A0A505DI18-F1
#
_cell.length_a   1.000
_cell.length_b   1.000
_cell.length_c   1.000
_cell.angle_alpha   90.00
_cell.angle_beta   90.00
_cell.angle_gamma   90.00
#
_symmetry.space_group_name_H-M   'P 1'
#
loop_
_entity.id
_entity.type
_entity.pdbx_description
1 polymer ?
#
loop_
_entity_poly.entity_id
_entity_poly.type
_entity_poly.pdbx_seq_one_letter_code
_entity_poly.pdbx_strand_id
1 'polypeptide(L)'
;MIETPSLVDQYCHGVLRTELGLGTFEAHLARGEGPPAAGTTFFDTQAGFAVRRWCPPLLGLEPHCPPAHYLARRRELGVLEAGRRLLRGSGITTFLVDTGLPGDLTGPGEMASAGAADAHEIVRLELLAEQVADTSGTVESFLANLAESVHAAAANAVAFTSVAGARHGLALAPEPPGPGEVRGAAG
;
A
#
# COMPACT_ATOMS: atom_id res chain seq x y z
N MET A 1 -20.00 -22.98 14.46
CA MET A 1 -19.61 -21.71 13.83
C MET A 1 -18.16 -21.50 14.19
N ILE A 2 -17.24 -21.49 13.22
CA ILE A 2 -15.82 -21.22 13.53
C ILE A 2 -15.74 -19.74 13.86
N GLU A 3 -15.32 -19.41 15.07
CA GLU A 3 -15.05 -18.05 15.47
C GLU A 3 -13.84 -17.56 14.69
N THR A 4 -14.03 -16.59 13.79
CA THR A 4 -12.94 -16.05 12.99
C THR A 4 -12.10 -15.15 13.89
N PRO A 5 -10.80 -15.41 14.08
CA PRO A 5 -9.95 -14.54 14.86
C PRO A 5 -9.86 -13.16 14.21
N SER A 6 -9.63 -12.14 15.05
CA SER A 6 -9.31 -10.79 14.57
C SER A 6 -8.10 -10.85 13.63
N LEU A 7 -8.24 -10.20 12.46
CA LEU A 7 -7.20 -10.18 11.43
C LEU A 7 -6.36 -8.90 11.54
N VAL A 8 -5.04 -9.08 11.50
CA VAL A 8 -4.06 -8.00 11.36
C VAL A 8 -3.49 -8.07 9.94
N ASP A 9 -3.69 -6.99 9.18
CA ASP A 9 -3.03 -6.82 7.89
C ASP A 9 -1.64 -6.24 8.15
N GLN A 10 -0.64 -7.14 8.18
CA GLN A 10 0.72 -6.81 8.57
C GLN A 10 1.48 -5.95 7.55
N TYR A 11 0.96 -5.80 6.33
CA TYR A 11 1.60 -4.97 5.31
C TYR A 11 0.60 -4.60 4.21
N CYS A 12 0.08 -3.38 4.30
CA CYS A 12 -0.78 -2.81 3.27
C CYS A 12 -0.33 -1.39 2.89
N HIS A 13 -1.07 -0.81 1.95
CA HIS A 13 -0.96 0.61 1.61
C HIS A 13 -2.31 1.29 1.86
N GLY A 14 -2.29 2.63 1.85
CA GLY A 14 -3.51 3.41 1.80
C GLY A 14 -4.38 3.08 0.59
N VAL A 15 -5.67 3.42 0.69
CA VAL A 15 -6.61 3.36 -0.43
C VAL A 15 -6.62 4.69 -1.18
N LEU A 16 -6.94 4.66 -2.47
CA LEU A 16 -7.05 5.89 -3.27
C LEU A 16 -8.19 6.78 -2.76
N ARG A 17 -7.95 8.09 -2.70
CA ARG A 17 -8.98 9.09 -2.34
C ARG A 17 -9.92 9.47 -3.49
N THR A 18 -9.72 8.87 -4.66
CA THR A 18 -10.51 9.13 -5.88
C THR A 18 -11.12 7.86 -6.45
N GLU A 19 -12.27 7.98 -7.11
CA GLU A 19 -12.84 6.85 -7.86
C GLU A 19 -12.11 6.67 -9.19
N LEU A 20 -11.98 5.41 -9.59
CA LEU A 20 -11.30 5.04 -10.83
C LEU A 20 -12.30 4.83 -11.98
N GLY A 21 -11.84 5.08 -13.21
CA GLY A 21 -12.45 4.63 -14.45
C GLY A 21 -12.37 3.10 -14.59
N LEU A 22 -13.05 2.52 -15.58
CA LEU A 22 -12.97 1.06 -15.81
C LEU A 22 -11.53 0.62 -16.12
N GLY A 23 -10.89 1.27 -17.09
CA GLY A 23 -9.51 0.92 -17.47
C GLY A 23 -8.48 1.22 -16.39
N THR A 24 -8.63 2.33 -15.65
CA THR A 24 -7.70 2.62 -14.55
C THR A 24 -7.90 1.67 -13.38
N PHE A 25 -9.14 1.30 -13.03
CA PHE A 25 -9.39 0.27 -12.02
C PHE A 25 -8.81 -1.08 -12.42
N GLU A 26 -9.00 -1.47 -13.69
CA GLU A 26 -8.49 -2.73 -14.22
C GLU A 26 -6.96 -2.80 -14.10
N ALA A 27 -6.24 -1.71 -14.40
CA ALA A 27 -4.79 -1.64 -14.25
C ALA A 27 -4.30 -1.81 -12.80
N HIS A 28 -5.16 -1.58 -11.80
CA HIS A 28 -4.85 -1.85 -10.40
C HIS A 28 -4.98 -3.33 -10.01
N LEU A 29 -5.68 -4.16 -10.79
CA LEU A 29 -5.82 -5.60 -10.52
C LEU A 29 -4.57 -6.41 -10.86
N ALA A 30 -3.71 -5.89 -11.73
CA ALA A 30 -2.48 -6.55 -12.19
C ALA A 30 -1.32 -5.55 -12.28
N ARG A 31 -1.04 -4.87 -11.16
CA ARG A 31 0.05 -3.88 -11.09
C ARG A 31 1.39 -4.52 -11.45
N GLY A 32 2.05 -4.00 -12.49
CA GLY A 32 3.37 -4.45 -12.92
C GLY A 32 3.36 -5.61 -13.92
N GLU A 33 2.19 -6.05 -14.37
CA GLU A 33 2.08 -7.05 -15.44
C GLU A 33 2.01 -6.39 -16.83
N GLY A 34 2.36 -7.16 -17.87
CA GLY A 34 2.10 -6.79 -19.27
C GLY A 34 0.59 -6.80 -19.59
N PRO A 35 0.17 -6.51 -20.83
CA PRO A 35 -1.25 -6.48 -21.18
C PRO A 35 -1.95 -7.82 -20.88
N PRO A 36 -3.27 -7.81 -20.60
CA PRO A 36 -4.01 -9.05 -20.38
C PRO A 36 -3.94 -9.94 -21.63
N ALA A 37 -4.13 -11.25 -21.42
CA ALA A 37 -4.13 -12.21 -22.53
C ALA A 37 -5.22 -11.85 -23.56
N ALA A 38 -4.95 -12.14 -24.83
CA ALA A 38 -5.86 -11.78 -25.93
C ALA A 38 -7.28 -12.32 -25.67
N GLY A 39 -8.27 -11.42 -25.74
CA GLY A 39 -9.67 -11.74 -25.49
C GLY A 39 -10.09 -11.76 -24.01
N THR A 40 -9.21 -11.36 -23.08
CA THR A 40 -9.49 -11.31 -21.63
C THR A 40 -9.25 -9.91 -21.05
N THR A 41 -9.66 -9.72 -19.81
CA THR A 41 -9.43 -8.52 -18.99
C THR A 41 -8.74 -8.90 -17.68
N PHE A 42 -8.16 -7.95 -16.95
CA PHE A 42 -7.64 -8.26 -15.61
C PHE A 42 -8.73 -8.62 -14.59
N PHE A 43 -10.00 -8.42 -14.93
CA PHE A 43 -11.12 -8.98 -14.15
C PHE A 43 -11.22 -10.50 -14.23
N ASP A 44 -10.54 -11.14 -15.18
CA ASP A 44 -10.48 -12.59 -15.38
C ASP A 44 -9.28 -13.24 -14.65
N THR A 45 -8.43 -12.43 -13.99
CA THR A 45 -7.38 -12.92 -13.09
C THR A 45 -7.97 -13.41 -11.77
N GLN A 46 -7.17 -14.11 -10.95
CA GLN A 46 -7.59 -14.50 -9.60
C GLN A 46 -7.97 -13.29 -8.72
N ALA A 47 -7.22 -12.20 -8.82
CA ALA A 47 -7.52 -10.95 -8.12
C ALA A 47 -8.85 -10.35 -8.61
N GLY A 48 -9.04 -10.28 -9.93
CA GLY A 48 -10.29 -9.83 -10.54
C GLY A 48 -11.50 -10.68 -10.13
N PHE A 49 -11.35 -12.00 -10.12
CA PHE A 49 -12.38 -12.93 -9.68
C PHE A 49 -12.73 -12.75 -8.20
N ALA A 50 -11.73 -12.58 -7.33
CA ALA A 50 -11.92 -12.31 -5.91
C ALA A 50 -12.67 -10.98 -5.68
N VAL A 51 -12.26 -9.89 -6.34
CA VAL A 51 -12.97 -8.60 -6.27
C VAL A 51 -14.41 -8.77 -6.69
N ARG A 52 -14.67 -9.41 -7.83
CA ARG A 52 -16.02 -9.63 -8.36
C ARG A 52 -16.88 -10.51 -7.44
N ARG A 53 -16.28 -11.44 -6.69
CA ARG A 53 -17.00 -12.29 -5.74
C ARG A 53 -17.35 -11.57 -4.44
N TRP A 54 -16.38 -10.87 -3.83
CA TRP A 54 -16.46 -10.43 -2.44
C TRP A 54 -16.85 -8.95 -2.27
N CYS A 55 -16.47 -8.07 -3.20
CA CYS A 55 -16.72 -6.63 -3.06
C CYS A 55 -18.15 -6.19 -3.43
N PRO A 56 -18.77 -6.65 -4.55
CA PRO A 56 -20.11 -6.21 -4.93
C PRO A 56 -21.20 -6.44 -3.86
N PRO A 57 -21.25 -7.58 -3.15
CA PRO A 57 -22.25 -7.80 -2.10
C PRO A 57 -22.20 -6.76 -0.97
N LEU A 58 -21.00 -6.28 -0.62
CA LEU A 58 -20.83 -5.23 0.40
C LEU A 58 -21.41 -3.88 -0.04
N LEU A 59 -21.65 -3.69 -1.35
CA LEU A 59 -22.25 -2.49 -1.93
C LEU A 59 -23.72 -2.70 -2.34
N GLY A 60 -24.30 -3.85 -2.01
CA GLY A 60 -25.69 -4.22 -2.34
C GLY A 60 -25.89 -4.72 -3.77
N LEU A 61 -24.86 -5.30 -4.38
CA LEU A 61 -24.91 -5.90 -5.71
C LEU A 61 -24.76 -7.42 -5.65
N GLU A 62 -25.23 -8.12 -6.68
CA GLU A 62 -25.01 -9.55 -6.81
C GLU A 62 -23.52 -9.90 -6.99
N PRO A 63 -23.03 -11.00 -6.41
CA PRO A 63 -21.71 -11.54 -6.72
C PRO A 63 -21.52 -11.71 -8.23
N HIS A 64 -20.32 -11.39 -8.71
CA HIS A 64 -19.93 -11.46 -10.12
C HIS A 64 -20.69 -10.54 -11.08
N CYS A 65 -21.42 -9.54 -10.56
CA CYS A 65 -22.03 -8.50 -11.40
C CYS A 65 -21.00 -7.92 -12.41
N PRO A 66 -21.46 -7.43 -13.57
CA PRO A 66 -20.55 -6.85 -14.56
C PRO A 66 -19.65 -5.76 -13.95
N PRO A 67 -18.35 -5.71 -14.26
CA PRO A 67 -17.43 -4.71 -13.70
C PRO A 67 -17.92 -3.26 -13.84
N ALA A 68 -18.55 -2.94 -14.96
CA ALA A 68 -19.14 -1.62 -15.19
C ALA A 68 -20.22 -1.26 -14.15
N HIS A 69 -21.06 -2.22 -13.76
CA HIS A 69 -22.10 -2.00 -12.74
C HIS A 69 -21.48 -1.83 -11.35
N TYR A 70 -20.45 -2.62 -11.02
CA TYR A 70 -19.71 -2.48 -9.77
C TYR A 70 -19.10 -1.08 -9.64
N LEU A 71 -18.42 -0.59 -10.67
CA LEU A 71 -17.80 0.74 -10.65
C LEU A 71 -18.84 1.88 -10.69
N ALA A 72 -19.95 1.70 -11.40
CA ALA A 72 -21.05 2.67 -11.35
C ALA A 72 -21.59 2.80 -9.93
N ARG A 73 -21.83 1.67 -9.24
CA ARG A 73 -22.32 1.66 -7.87
C ARG A 73 -21.35 2.33 -6.89
N ARG A 74 -20.05 2.12 -7.04
CA ARG A 74 -19.04 2.82 -6.24
C ARG A 74 -19.14 4.34 -6.41
N ARG A 75 -19.29 4.82 -7.66
CA ARG A 75 -19.45 6.25 -7.94
C ARG A 75 -20.75 6.82 -7.38
N GLU A 76 -21.84 6.07 -7.44
CA GLU A 76 -23.12 6.47 -6.84
C GLU A 76 -23.03 6.64 -5.32
N LEU A 77 -22.30 5.74 -4.63
CA LEU A 77 -22.08 5.82 -3.19
C LEU A 77 -21.05 6.91 -2.82
N GLY A 78 -20.09 7.15 -3.70
CA GLY A 78 -18.93 8.00 -3.46
C GLY A 78 -17.78 7.26 -2.76
N VAL A 79 -16.55 7.78 -2.95
CA VAL A 79 -15.30 7.15 -2.49
C VAL A 79 -15.33 6.80 -1.01
N LEU A 80 -15.76 7.74 -0.17
CA LEU A 80 -15.73 7.58 1.28
C LEU A 80 -16.66 6.46 1.74
N GLU A 81 -17.90 6.43 1.25
CA GLU A 81 -18.87 5.42 1.66
C GLU A 81 -18.54 4.03 1.09
N ALA A 82 -18.11 3.96 -0.18
CA ALA A 82 -17.63 2.72 -0.76
C ALA A 82 -16.40 2.18 0.00
N GLY A 83 -15.44 3.06 0.33
CA GLY A 83 -14.25 2.71 1.12
C GLY A 83 -14.61 2.18 2.50
N ARG A 84 -15.52 2.84 3.22
CA ARG A 84 -15.99 2.38 4.55
C ARG A 84 -16.59 0.98 4.50
N ARG A 85 -17.52 0.73 3.57
CA ARG A 85 -18.19 -0.58 3.45
C ARG A 85 -17.20 -1.69 3.13
N LEU A 86 -16.25 -1.43 2.23
CA LEU A 86 -15.26 -2.42 1.82
C LEU A 86 -14.22 -2.69 2.90
N LEU A 87 -13.69 -1.65 3.54
CA LEU A 87 -12.70 -1.80 4.61
C LEU A 87 -13.31 -2.50 5.83
N ARG A 88 -14.51 -2.10 6.27
CA ARG A 88 -15.19 -2.76 7.39
C ARG A 88 -15.60 -4.19 7.06
N GLY A 89 -16.01 -4.44 5.81
CA GLY A 89 -16.39 -5.76 5.33
C GLY A 89 -15.22 -6.75 5.21
N SER A 90 -13.97 -6.28 5.30
CA SER A 90 -12.78 -7.14 5.27
C SER A 90 -12.60 -7.99 6.53
N GLY A 91 -13.16 -7.57 7.67
CA GLY A 91 -12.92 -8.19 8.99
C GLY A 91 -11.53 -7.91 9.57
N ILE A 92 -10.74 -7.03 8.94
CA ILE A 92 -9.44 -6.58 9.46
C ILE A 92 -9.67 -5.57 10.57
N THR A 93 -9.02 -5.79 11.72
CA THR A 93 -9.12 -4.93 12.90
C THR A 93 -7.90 -4.05 13.10
N THR A 94 -6.78 -4.37 12.43
CA THR A 94 -5.54 -3.60 12.52
C THR A 94 -4.82 -3.59 11.17
N PHE A 95 -4.45 -2.41 10.69
CA PHE A 95 -3.69 -2.20 9.46
C PHE A 95 -2.28 -1.68 9.76
N LEU A 96 -1.24 -2.29 9.20
CA LEU A 96 0.10 -1.75 9.20
C LEU A 96 0.39 -1.16 7.81
N VAL A 97 0.35 0.16 7.71
CA VAL A 97 0.26 0.90 6.46
C VAL A 97 1.62 1.45 6.07
N ASP A 98 2.20 0.93 4.98
CA ASP A 98 3.38 1.51 4.35
C ASP A 98 3.00 2.80 3.59
N THR A 99 3.47 3.93 4.13
CA THR A 99 3.24 5.29 3.63
C THR A 99 4.20 5.71 2.52
N GLY A 100 5.10 4.81 2.11
CA GLY A 100 6.11 5.07 1.09
C GLY A 100 5.68 4.83 -0.36
N LEU A 101 4.44 4.39 -0.59
CA LEU A 101 3.92 4.22 -1.96
C LEU A 101 3.43 5.58 -2.51
N PRO A 102 3.89 6.02 -3.68
CA PRO A 102 3.48 7.31 -4.24
C PRO A 102 2.01 7.29 -4.69
N GLY A 103 1.39 8.47 -4.68
CA GLY A 103 0.02 8.70 -5.15
C GLY A 103 -0.88 9.31 -4.08
N ASP A 104 -2.13 9.59 -4.47
CA ASP A 104 -3.14 10.16 -3.58
C ASP A 104 -3.82 9.05 -2.74
N LEU A 105 -3.06 8.52 -1.78
CA LEU A 105 -3.45 7.42 -0.90
C LEU A 105 -3.73 7.90 0.52
N THR A 106 -4.77 7.35 1.15
CA THR A 106 -5.10 7.60 2.56
C THR A 106 -3.94 7.27 3.49
N GLY A 107 -3.73 8.08 4.53
CA GLY A 107 -2.80 7.76 5.61
C GLY A 107 -3.41 6.79 6.64
N PRO A 108 -2.63 6.39 7.67
CA PRO A 108 -3.10 5.51 8.75
C PRO A 108 -4.37 6.02 9.44
N GLY A 109 -4.43 7.31 9.80
CA GLY A 109 -5.60 7.87 10.51
C GLY A 109 -6.91 7.82 9.69
N GLU A 110 -6.83 8.02 8.37
CA GLU A 110 -7.97 7.89 7.46
C GLU A 110 -8.39 6.42 7.31
N MET A 111 -7.42 5.50 7.19
CA MET A 111 -7.67 4.06 7.15
C MET A 111 -8.38 3.57 8.42
N ALA A 112 -7.89 3.96 9.60
CA ALA A 112 -8.49 3.64 10.88
C ALA A 112 -9.95 4.12 10.96
N SER A 113 -10.19 5.37 10.58
CA SER A 113 -11.52 6.00 10.60
C SER A 113 -12.51 5.34 9.63
N ALA A 114 -12.03 4.97 8.44
CA ALA A 114 -12.85 4.34 7.42
C ALA A 114 -13.17 2.87 7.79
N GLY A 115 -12.14 2.11 8.20
CA GLY A 115 -12.22 0.70 8.57
C GLY A 115 -12.85 0.43 9.94
N ALA A 116 -13.01 1.44 10.79
CA ALA A 116 -13.36 1.23 12.21
C ALA A 116 -12.41 0.22 12.88
N ALA A 117 -11.12 0.46 12.66
CA ALA A 117 -10.01 -0.42 12.98
C ALA A 117 -8.83 0.43 13.48
N ASP A 118 -7.83 -0.21 14.07
CA ASP A 118 -6.55 0.43 14.33
C ASP A 118 -5.72 0.51 13.05
N ALA A 119 -4.88 1.54 12.94
CA ALA A 119 -3.93 1.65 11.83
C ALA A 119 -2.63 2.30 12.31
N HIS A 120 -1.51 1.70 11.92
CA HIS A 120 -0.17 2.12 12.32
C HIS A 120 0.72 2.33 11.10
N GLU A 121 1.70 3.21 11.23
CA GLU A 121 2.62 3.53 10.14
C GLU A 121 3.77 2.52 10.03
N ILE A 122 4.04 2.11 8.79
CA ILE A 122 5.30 1.52 8.37
C ILE A 122 6.06 2.58 7.55
N VAL A 123 7.31 2.84 7.91
CA VAL A 123 8.16 3.81 7.20
C VAL A 123 9.04 3.11 6.17
N ARG A 124 9.00 3.57 4.92
CA ARG A 124 9.87 3.09 3.84
C ARG A 124 11.21 3.79 3.88
N LEU A 125 12.28 3.02 4.08
CA LEU A 125 13.64 3.54 4.27
C LEU A 125 14.16 4.32 3.05
N GLU A 126 13.84 3.87 1.83
CA GLU A 126 14.29 4.56 0.62
C GLU A 126 13.65 5.95 0.48
N LEU A 127 12.35 6.08 0.75
CA LEU A 127 11.68 7.38 0.69
C LEU A 127 12.20 8.31 1.78
N LEU A 128 12.43 7.79 2.99
CA LEU A 128 13.04 8.57 4.07
C LEU A 128 14.43 9.06 3.68
N ALA A 129 15.26 8.19 3.09
CA ALA A 129 16.59 8.55 2.62
C ALA A 129 16.54 9.61 1.50
N GLU A 130 15.64 9.47 0.53
CA GLU A 130 15.43 10.44 -0.54
C GLU A 130 15.08 11.83 0.03
N GLN A 131 14.12 11.90 0.98
CA GLN A 131 13.72 13.14 1.64
C GLN A 131 14.85 13.80 2.43
N VAL A 132 15.66 13.00 3.13
CA VAL A 132 16.81 13.52 3.89
C VAL A 132 17.92 14.02 2.95
N ALA A 133 18.14 13.32 1.84
CA ALA A 133 19.12 13.73 0.84
C ALA A 133 18.77 15.10 0.24
N ASP A 134 17.49 15.34 -0.07
CA ASP A 134 16.99 16.60 -0.61
C ASP A 134 17.30 17.83 0.28
N THR A 135 17.48 17.64 1.59
CA THR A 135 17.71 18.73 2.55
C THR A 135 19.12 18.81 3.13
N SER A 136 19.99 17.83 2.86
CA SER A 136 21.26 17.71 3.60
C SER A 136 22.46 18.42 2.94
N GLY A 137 22.48 18.56 1.62
CA GLY A 137 23.47 19.35 0.87
C GLY A 137 24.92 18.81 0.83
N THR A 138 25.35 17.97 1.79
CA THR A 138 26.65 17.28 1.80
C THR A 138 26.48 15.81 2.21
N VAL A 139 27.48 14.98 1.89
CA VAL A 139 27.49 13.56 2.27
C VAL A 139 27.56 13.39 3.79
N GLU A 140 28.40 14.16 4.47
CA GLU A 140 28.51 14.12 5.93
C GLU A 140 27.18 14.50 6.60
N SER A 141 26.54 15.59 6.15
CA SER A 141 25.24 16.00 6.66
C SER A 141 24.16 14.96 6.36
N PHE A 142 24.16 14.38 5.16
CA PHE A 142 23.20 13.34 4.77
C PHE A 142 23.29 12.12 5.70
N LEU A 143 24.49 11.60 5.95
CA LEU A 143 24.67 10.43 6.80
C LEU A 143 24.26 10.70 8.26
N ALA A 144 24.58 11.89 8.79
CA ALA A 144 24.17 12.30 10.13
C ALA A 144 22.65 12.45 10.23
N ASN A 145 22.05 13.21 9.31
CA ASN A 145 20.62 13.48 9.28
C ASN A 145 19.80 12.21 9.03
N LEU A 146 20.31 11.26 8.24
CA LEU A 146 19.64 9.99 7.97
C LEU A 146 19.54 9.14 9.23
N ALA A 147 20.64 9.03 9.98
CA ALA A 147 20.64 8.30 11.24
C ALA A 147 19.65 8.93 12.25
N GLU A 148 19.65 10.25 12.37
CA GLU A 148 18.69 10.98 13.22
C GLU A 148 17.24 10.77 12.76
N SER A 149 17.00 10.81 11.45
CA SER A 149 15.65 10.66 10.88
C SER A 149 15.09 9.24 11.06
N VAL A 150 15.93 8.21 10.95
CA VAL A 150 15.52 6.82 11.25
C VAL A 150 15.15 6.68 12.73
N HIS A 151 15.95 7.24 13.64
CA HIS A 151 15.64 7.22 15.07
C HIS A 151 14.36 8.00 15.40
N ALA A 152 14.15 9.15 14.79
CA ALA A 152 12.94 9.94 14.96
C ALA A 152 11.69 9.20 14.46
N ALA A 153 11.78 8.56 13.28
CA ALA A 153 10.69 7.77 12.71
C ALA A 153 10.31 6.58 13.61
N ALA A 154 11.31 5.92 14.22
CA ALA A 154 11.10 4.77 15.11
C ALA A 154 10.28 5.09 16.37
N ALA A 155 10.10 6.38 16.72
CA ALA A 155 9.27 6.77 17.87
C ALA A 155 7.77 6.52 17.63
N ASN A 156 7.31 6.52 16.37
CA ASN A 156 5.89 6.38 16.02
C ASN A 156 5.61 5.21 15.06
N ALA A 157 6.57 4.87 14.20
CA ALA A 157 6.43 3.76 13.26
C ALA A 157 6.49 2.42 14.00
N VAL A 158 5.64 1.49 13.60
CA VAL A 158 5.64 0.12 14.16
C VAL A 158 6.59 -0.81 13.42
N ALA A 159 7.00 -0.44 12.21
CA ALA A 159 7.97 -1.17 11.41
C ALA A 159 8.65 -0.27 10.37
N PHE A 160 9.74 -0.79 9.81
CA PHE A 160 10.39 -0.25 8.62
C PHE A 160 10.29 -1.25 7.47
N THR A 161 10.25 -0.74 6.25
CA THR A 161 10.30 -1.55 5.03
C THR A 161 11.39 -1.05 4.09
N SER A 162 11.91 -1.96 3.27
CA SER A 162 12.87 -1.66 2.23
C SER A 162 12.47 -2.40 0.95
N VAL A 163 12.56 -1.70 -0.18
CA VAL A 163 12.38 -2.26 -1.52
C VAL A 163 13.71 -2.72 -2.14
N ALA A 164 14.79 -2.80 -1.37
CA ALA A 164 16.10 -3.22 -1.85
C ALA A 164 16.06 -4.59 -2.56
N GLY A 165 15.29 -5.55 -2.04
CA GLY A 165 15.10 -6.85 -2.68
C GLY A 165 14.45 -6.77 -4.06
N ALA A 166 13.56 -5.80 -4.27
CA ALA A 166 12.92 -5.56 -5.57
C ALA A 166 13.80 -4.75 -6.52
N ARG A 167 14.61 -3.81 -6.00
CA ARG A 167 15.50 -2.94 -6.81
C ARG A 167 16.82 -3.61 -7.19
N HIS A 168 17.39 -4.40 -6.30
CA HIS A 168 18.76 -4.93 -6.41
C HIS A 168 18.82 -6.46 -6.36
N GLY A 169 17.67 -7.14 -6.29
CA GLY A 169 17.58 -8.58 -6.12
C GLY A 169 17.77 -9.01 -4.66
N LEU A 170 17.52 -10.30 -4.38
CA LEU A 170 17.53 -10.86 -3.03
C LEU A 170 18.93 -11.20 -2.48
N ALA A 171 19.98 -11.04 -3.29
CA ALA A 171 21.36 -11.39 -2.94
C ALA A 171 22.09 -10.23 -2.25
N LEU A 172 21.49 -9.65 -1.21
CA LEU A 172 22.16 -8.66 -0.36
C LEU A 172 23.19 -9.37 0.52
N ALA A 173 24.35 -8.73 0.72
CA ALA A 173 25.32 -9.21 1.70
C ALA A 173 24.66 -9.23 3.10
N PRO A 174 24.83 -10.31 3.88
CA PRO A 174 24.21 -10.41 5.20
C PRO A 174 24.88 -9.51 6.24
N GLU A 175 26.15 -9.13 6.00
CA GLU A 175 26.91 -8.25 6.87
C GLU A 175 26.62 -6.78 6.55
N PRO A 176 26.56 -5.91 7.56
CA PRO A 176 26.38 -4.48 7.34
C PRO A 176 27.59 -3.89 6.59
N PRO A 177 27.37 -2.94 5.67
CA PRO A 177 28.47 -2.29 4.96
C PRO A 177 29.36 -1.49 5.93
N GLY A 178 30.65 -1.43 5.61
CA GLY A 178 31.60 -0.63 6.37
C GLY A 178 31.37 0.89 6.19
N PRO A 179 31.84 1.74 7.12
CA PRO A 179 31.63 3.19 7.03
C PRO A 179 32.18 3.83 5.74
N GLY A 180 33.25 3.28 5.17
CA GLY A 180 33.82 3.74 3.91
C GLY A 180 32.95 3.40 2.70
N GLU A 181 32.30 2.24 2.69
CA GLU A 181 31.39 1.81 1.64
C GLU A 181 30.11 2.66 1.67
N VAL A 182 29.57 2.91 2.88
CA VAL A 182 28.40 3.77 3.07
C VAL A 182 28.69 5.20 2.60
N ARG A 183 29.84 5.77 2.96
CA ARG A 183 30.24 7.10 2.48
C ARG A 183 30.39 7.14 0.96
N GLY A 184 31.09 6.16 0.39
CA GLY A 184 31.29 6.09 -1.07
C GLY A 184 30.00 5.88 -1.86
N ALA A 185 29.00 5.22 -1.29
CA ALA A 185 27.68 5.06 -1.90
C ALA A 185 26.84 6.35 -1.85
N ALA A 186 27.09 7.24 -0.89
CA ALA A 186 26.36 8.48 -0.71
C ALA A 186 26.86 9.64 -1.59
N GLY A 187 28.10 9.59 -2.10
CA GLY A 187 28.66 10.59 -3.02
C GLY A 187 30.16 10.80 -2.88
#